data_AF-A0A0Q5E8P5-F1
#
_entry.id   AF-A0A0Q5E8P5-F1
#
_cell.length_a   1.000
_cell.length_b   1.000
_cell.length_c   1.000
_cell.angle_alpha   90.00
_cell.angle_beta   90.00
_cell.angle_gamma   90.00
#
_symmetry.space_group_name_H-M   'P 1'
#
loop_
_entity.id
_entity.type
_entity.pdbx_description
1 polymer ?
#
loop_
_entity_poly.entity_id
_entity_poly.type
_entity_poly.pdbx_seq_one_letter_code
_entity_poly.pdbx_strand_id
1 'polypeptide(L)' 'MPHVTVKMYPGKTDAQKAEMAEAIAAALMASAGTAERAISVSIEDVAQADWEAQVYRPEIVGRPETLFKKPGYTLP' A
#
# COMPACT_ATOMS: atom_id res chain seq x y z
N MET A 1 -4.69 -14.53 -6.76
CA MET A 1 -5.69 -13.55 -6.30
C MET A 1 -4.97 -12.58 -5.38
N PRO A 2 -4.33 -11.54 -5.93
CA PRO A 2 -3.58 -10.58 -5.13
C PRO A 2 -4.51 -9.66 -4.33
N HIS A 3 -4.08 -9.37 -3.11
CA HIS A 3 -4.62 -8.30 -2.29
C HIS A 3 -3.51 -7.28 -2.03
N VAL A 4 -3.80 -5.99 -2.20
CA VAL A 4 -2.88 -4.90 -1.90
C VAL A 4 -3.50 -4.00 -0.85
N THR A 5 -2.74 -3.69 0.19
CA THR A 5 -3.10 -2.69 1.19
C THR A 5 -2.17 -1.50 1.04
N VAL A 6 -2.72 -0.32 0.80
CA VAL A 6 -1.99 0.94 0.82
C VAL A 6 -2.26 1.62 2.15
N LYS A 7 -1.28 1.66 3.03
CA LYS A 7 -1.31 2.50 4.23
C LYS A 7 -0.63 3.83 3.91
N MET A 8 -1.25 4.95 4.23
CA MET A 8 -0.71 6.28 3.95
C MET A 8 -1.17 7.33 4.96
N TYR A 9 -0.55 8.51 4.98
CA TYR A 9 -1.06 9.62 5.77
C TYR A 9 -2.41 10.13 5.23
N PRO A 10 -3.29 10.64 6.12
CA PRO A 10 -4.59 11.18 5.72
C PRO A 10 -4.45 12.37 4.78
N GLY A 11 -5.54 12.64 4.03
CA GLY A 11 -5.68 13.85 3.21
C GLY A 11 -5.95 13.62 1.73
N LYS A 12 -6.22 12.38 1.31
CA LYS A 12 -6.77 12.08 -0.03
C LYS A 12 -8.28 11.96 0.02
N THR A 13 -8.95 12.44 -1.02
CA THR A 13 -10.40 12.28 -1.17
C THR A 13 -10.75 10.85 -1.61
N ASP A 14 -12.00 10.45 -1.44
CA ASP A 14 -12.46 9.13 -1.90
C ASP A 14 -12.28 8.93 -3.41
N ALA A 15 -12.44 10.00 -4.20
CA ALA A 15 -12.19 9.96 -5.65
C ALA A 15 -10.72 9.67 -5.97
N GLN A 16 -9.78 10.30 -5.25
CA GLN A 16 -8.35 10.03 -5.40
C GLN A 16 -7.99 8.60 -4.96
N LYS A 17 -8.63 8.12 -3.88
CA LYS A 17 -8.44 6.73 -3.42
C LYS A 17 -8.98 5.73 -4.45
N ALA A 18 -10.13 6.00 -5.07
CA ALA A 18 -10.66 5.17 -6.15
C ALA A 18 -9.71 5.13 -7.37
N GLU A 19 -9.21 6.30 -7.80
CA GLU A 19 -8.24 6.38 -8.91
C GLU A 19 -6.94 5.60 -8.59
N MET A 20 -6.44 5.70 -7.36
CA MET A 20 -5.28 4.92 -6.92
C MET A 20 -5.54 3.40 -6.97
N ALA A 21 -6.72 2.95 -6.55
CA ALA A 21 -7.08 1.54 -6.56
C ALA A 21 -7.10 0.97 -7.98
N GLU A 22 -7.71 1.71 -8.92
CA GLU A 22 -7.74 1.33 -10.34
C GLU A 22 -6.33 1.28 -10.94
N ALA A 23 -5.49 2.27 -10.67
CA ALA A 23 -4.12 2.31 -11.17
C ALA A 23 -3.27 1.13 -10.64
N ILE A 24 -3.45 0.76 -9.37
CA ILE A 24 -2.77 -0.41 -8.77
C ILE A 24 -3.26 -1.71 -9.40
N ALA A 25 -4.58 -1.87 -9.59
CA ALA A 25 -5.14 -3.04 -10.23
C ALA A 25 -4.62 -3.20 -11.67
N ALA A 26 -4.61 -2.11 -12.45
CA ALA A 26 -4.05 -2.10 -13.80
C ALA A 26 -2.56 -2.51 -13.82
N ALA A 27 -1.76 -2.03 -12.86
CA ALA A 27 -0.36 -2.41 -12.75
C ALA A 27 -0.18 -3.91 -12.47
N LEU A 28 -1.01 -4.51 -11.63
CA LEU A 28 -0.99 -5.95 -11.34
C LEU A 28 -1.46 -6.78 -12.54
N MET A 29 -2.47 -6.32 -13.28
CA MET A 29 -2.88 -6.96 -14.52
C MET A 29 -1.73 -6.99 -15.53
N ALA A 30 -1.05 -5.85 -15.72
CA ALA A 30 0.04 -5.71 -16.68
C ALA A 30 1.31 -6.47 -16.30
N SER A 31 1.68 -6.47 -15.02
CA SER A 31 2.96 -7.05 -14.55
C SER A 31 2.86 -8.52 -14.17
N ALA A 32 1.71 -8.97 -13.67
CA ALA A 32 1.52 -10.32 -13.15
C ALA A 32 0.46 -11.15 -13.91
N GLY A 33 -0.10 -10.61 -15.00
CA GLY A 33 -1.10 -11.31 -15.83
C GLY A 33 -2.37 -11.70 -15.06
N THR A 34 -2.68 -10.99 -13.98
CA THR A 34 -3.81 -11.30 -13.11
C THR A 34 -5.10 -10.76 -13.71
N ALA A 35 -6.18 -11.56 -13.68
CA ALA A 35 -7.51 -11.08 -14.06
C ALA A 35 -8.04 -10.05 -13.05
N GLU A 36 -8.63 -8.96 -13.53
CA GLU A 36 -9.16 -7.85 -12.73
C GLU A 36 -10.06 -8.32 -11.57
N ARG A 37 -11.02 -9.20 -11.86
CA ARG A 37 -11.93 -9.82 -10.87
C ARG A 37 -11.26 -10.54 -9.69
N ALA A 38 -9.96 -10.82 -9.81
CA ALA A 38 -9.16 -11.54 -8.82
C ALA A 38 -8.29 -10.61 -7.98
N ILE A 39 -8.36 -9.30 -8.20
CA ILE A 39 -7.59 -8.25 -7.52
C ILE A 39 -8.49 -7.55 -6.51
N SER A 40 -7.92 -7.24 -5.35
CA SER A 40 -8.56 -6.34 -4.37
C SER A 40 -7.53 -5.34 -3.83
N VAL A 41 -7.97 -4.11 -3.60
CA VAL A 41 -7.13 -3.02 -3.07
C VAL A 41 -7.83 -2.34 -1.91
N SER A 42 -7.16 -2.25 -0.77
CA SER A 42 -7.60 -1.48 0.40
C SER A 42 -6.70 -0.25 0.57
N ILE A 43 -7.28 0.90 0.94
CA ILE A 43 -6.54 2.12 1.23
C ILE A 43 -6.90 2.58 2.64
N GLU A 44 -5.89 2.72 3.49
CA GLU A 44 -6.01 3.02 4.92
C GLU A 44 -5.25 4.31 5.24
N ASP A 45 -5.96 5.27 5.85
CA ASP A 45 -5.34 6.47 6.39
C ASP A 45 -4.81 6.17 7.80
N VAL A 46 -3.52 6.40 8.01
CA VAL A 46 -2.83 6.23 9.29
C VAL A 46 -2.33 7.60 9.74
N ALA A 47 -2.69 8.01 10.94
CA ALA A 47 -2.21 9.28 11.49
C ALA A 47 -0.69 9.26 11.59
N GLN A 48 -0.04 10.42 11.37
CA GLN A 48 1.41 10.51 11.40
C GLN A 48 2.01 10.08 12.75
N ALA A 49 1.32 10.41 13.86
CA ALA A 49 1.73 10.01 15.21
C ALA A 49 1.73 8.48 15.42
N ASP A 50 0.92 7.75 14.65
CA ASP A 50 0.77 6.30 14.76
C ASP A 50 1.62 5.53 13.74
N TRP A 51 2.23 6.21 12.78
CA TRP A 51 2.93 5.60 11.65
C TRP A 51 4.05 4.67 12.07
N GLU A 52 4.82 5.07 13.08
CA GLU A 52 5.93 4.28 13.58
C GLU A 52 5.43 2.93 14.12
N ALA A 53 4.40 2.97 14.97
CA ALA A 53 3.87 1.81 15.67
C ALA A 53 3.04 0.90 14.75
N GLN A 54 2.29 1.48 13.80
CA GLN A 54 1.34 0.72 12.96
C GLN A 54 1.90 0.31 11.60
N VAL A 55 2.93 0.98 11.08
CA VAL A 55 3.47 0.71 9.74
C VAL A 55 4.97 0.48 9.76
N TYR A 56 5.75 1.46 10.23
CA TYR A 56 7.21 1.41 10.06
C TYR A 56 7.86 0.23 10.78
N ARG A 57 7.60 0.07 12.08
CA ARG A 57 8.14 -1.06 12.85
C ARG A 57 7.60 -2.42 12.38
N PRO A 58 6.28 -2.65 12.30
CA PRO A 58 5.75 -3.98 11.99
C PRO A 58 5.87 -4.38 10.51
N GLU A 59 5.68 -3.47 9.57
CA GLU A 59 5.54 -3.83 8.14
C GLU A 59 6.81 -3.51 7.33
N ILE A 60 7.57 -2.48 7.69
CA ILE A 60 8.79 -2.09 6.95
C ILE A 60 10.04 -2.74 7.57
N VAL A 61 10.28 -2.52 8.86
CA VAL A 61 11.44 -3.07 9.57
C VAL A 61 11.23 -4.53 9.93
N GLY A 62 10.01 -4.91 10.32
CA GLY A 62 9.67 -6.25 10.79
C GLY A 62 9.53 -7.32 9.72
N ARG A 63 9.47 -6.95 8.43
CA ARG A 63 9.22 -7.87 7.30
C ARG A 63 10.13 -7.64 6.09
N PRO A 64 11.46 -7.51 6.29
CA PRO A 64 12.39 -7.09 5.23
C PRO A 64 12.41 -8.03 4.01
N GLU A 65 12.09 -9.30 4.20
CA GLU A 65 11.99 -10.33 3.15
C GLU A 65 10.80 -10.13 2.20
N THR A 66 9.78 -9.38 2.62
CA THR A 66 8.61 -9.06 1.79
C THR A 66 8.70 -7.65 1.17
N LEU A 67 9.69 -6.85 1.56
CA LEU A 67 9.85 -5.46 1.15
C LEU A 67 10.70 -5.32 -0.13
N PHE A 68 10.08 -5.58 -1.29
CA PHE A 68 10.74 -5.46 -2.60
C PHE A 68 11.09 -4.01 -2.99
N LYS A 69 10.47 -3.01 -2.35
CA LYS A 69 10.77 -1.59 -2.53
C LYS A 69 10.99 -0.91 -1.17
N LYS A 70 12.26 -0.61 -0.85
CA LYS A 70 12.65 0.05 0.40
C LYS A 70 12.26 1.54 0.41
N PRO A 71 11.85 2.11 1.57
CA PRO A 71 11.63 3.54 1.70
C PRO A 71 12.95 4.31 1.54
N GLY A 72 12.85 5.56 1.06
CA GLY A 72 13.97 6.50 1.01
C GLY A 72 14.21 7.25 2.33
N TYR A 73 13.56 6.84 3.41
CA TYR A 73 13.62 7.49 4.73
C TYR A 73 13.88 6.44 5.83
N THR A 74 14.37 6.91 6.97
CA THR A 74 14.42 6.16 8.22
C THR A 74 13.66 6.95 9.29
N LEU A 75 12.99 6.24 10.19
CA LEU A 75 12.50 6.87 11.42
C LEU A 75 13.60 6.76 12.48
N PRO A 76 13.76 7.78 13.35
CA PRO A 76 14.70 7.75 14.47
C PRO A 76 14.47 6.59 15.44
#